data_AF-A0A1A2VF05-F1
#
_entry.id   AF-A0A1A2VF05-F1
#
_cell.length_a   1.000
_cell.length_b   1.000
_cell.length_c   1.000
_cell.angle_alpha   90.00
_cell.angle_beta   90.00
_cell.angle_gamma   90.00
#
_symmetry.space_group_name_H-M   'P 1'
#
loop_
_entity.id
_entity.type
_entity.pdbx_description
1 polymer ?
#
loop_
_entity_poly.entity_id
_entity_poly.type
_entity_poly.pdbx_seq_one_letter_code
_entity_poly.pdbx_strand_id
1 'polypeptide(L)'
;MAGASAMSAATGATAGAVSSRAAEQQRLQRLVDAVARQEPRLSWAAGLRDDGTTSLLVTDLAGGWIPPHVRLPAHVTLLEPAARRRDASVVDLLGAVVVAAAHEHNTYVAESDPEAPTLTGDRPARSAAAPPVDELGPALVEAVRRRDGLPRIAQAIAAPAVRHTGVLESEAELLRSRIAEIQNSVLTAYPDYASAAVGDWMLLAAIEALIDGHEYLANYHMAWFDVISHQSAA
;
A
#
# COMPACT_ATOMS: atom_id res chain seq x y z
N MET A 1 27.82 7.07 49.26
CA MET A 1 27.40 5.87 48.52
C MET A 1 26.09 6.06 47.74
N ALA A 2 25.11 6.85 48.18
CA ALA A 2 23.84 7.04 47.47
C ALA A 2 23.94 7.74 46.08
N GLY A 3 24.89 8.67 45.89
CA GLY A 3 25.02 9.42 44.63
C GLY A 3 25.57 8.62 43.44
N ALA A 4 26.43 7.63 43.69
CA ALA A 4 27.03 6.81 42.62
C ALA A 4 26.02 5.80 42.04
N SER A 5 25.16 5.21 42.88
CA SER A 5 24.11 4.29 42.45
C SER A 5 23.00 4.99 41.68
N ALA A 6 22.62 6.22 42.06
CA ALA A 6 21.63 7.01 41.33
C ALA A 6 22.16 7.47 39.97
N MET A 7 23.42 7.89 39.88
CA MET A 7 24.06 8.27 38.62
C MET A 7 24.24 7.06 37.68
N SER A 8 24.63 5.90 38.22
CA SER A 8 24.75 4.65 37.44
C SER A 8 23.40 4.16 36.91
N ALA A 9 22.33 4.25 37.71
CA ALA A 9 20.97 3.92 37.28
C ALA A 9 20.47 4.87 36.18
N ALA A 10 20.74 6.18 36.30
CA ALA A 10 20.40 7.17 35.27
C ALA A 10 21.14 6.91 33.95
N THR A 11 22.44 6.56 34.00
CA THR A 11 23.22 6.21 32.80
C THR A 11 22.81 4.88 32.17
N GLY A 12 22.40 3.89 32.98
CA GLY A 12 21.89 2.61 32.46
C GLY A 12 20.54 2.77 31.77
N ALA A 13 19.66 3.61 32.32
CA ALA A 13 18.37 3.93 31.72
C ALA A 13 18.51 4.69 30.39
N THR A 14 19.45 5.65 30.29
CA THR A 14 19.70 6.36 29.03
C THR A 14 20.32 5.45 27.98
N ALA A 15 21.27 4.59 28.34
CA ALA A 15 21.85 3.60 27.43
C ALA A 15 20.78 2.62 26.90
N GLY A 16 19.91 2.11 27.79
CA GLY A 16 18.81 1.22 27.41
C GLY A 16 17.81 1.87 26.45
N ALA A 17 17.47 3.15 26.67
CA ALA A 17 16.57 3.90 25.79
C ALA A 17 17.17 4.18 24.40
N VAL A 18 18.48 4.41 24.31
CA VAL A 18 19.17 4.57 23.02
C VAL A 18 19.19 3.25 22.27
N SER A 19 19.48 2.13 22.95
CA SER A 19 19.46 0.80 22.34
C SER A 19 18.07 0.41 21.84
N SER A 20 17.01 0.68 22.61
CA SER A 20 15.64 0.39 22.18
C SER A 20 15.23 1.22 20.97
N ARG A 21 15.60 2.51 20.92
CA ARG A 21 15.32 3.38 19.77
C ARG A 21 16.05 2.91 18.51
N ALA A 22 17.31 2.50 18.64
CA ALA A 22 18.10 1.98 17.52
C ALA A 22 17.51 0.67 16.96
N ALA A 23 17.08 -0.24 17.85
CA ALA A 23 16.41 -1.48 17.46
C ALA A 23 15.08 -1.21 16.72
N GLU A 24 14.28 -0.25 17.19
CA GLU A 24 13.02 0.11 16.53
C GLU A 24 13.27 0.75 15.16
N GLN A 25 14.27 1.63 15.05
CA GLN A 25 14.68 2.19 13.77
C GLN A 25 15.08 1.11 12.76
N GLN A 26 15.87 0.13 13.20
CA GLN A 26 16.29 -0.98 12.34
C GLN A 26 15.11 -1.88 11.96
N ARG A 27 14.17 -2.13 12.89
CA ARG A 27 12.93 -2.86 12.61
C ARG A 27 12.11 -2.16 11.52
N LEU A 28 11.87 -0.86 11.64
CA LEU A 28 11.14 -0.08 10.63
C LEU A 28 11.88 -0.06 9.28
N GLN A 29 13.21 0.06 9.29
CA GLN A 29 13.99 -0.02 8.06
C GLN A 29 13.81 -1.38 7.36
N ARG A 30 13.80 -2.48 8.10
CA ARG A 30 13.54 -3.81 7.54
C ARG A 30 12.13 -3.94 6.94
N LEU A 31 11.11 -3.27 7.49
CA LEU A 31 9.77 -3.21 6.89
C LEU A 31 9.80 -2.46 5.55
N VAL A 32 10.46 -1.30 5.52
CA VAL A 32 10.61 -0.49 4.30
C VAL A 32 11.38 -1.25 3.24
N ASP A 33 12.53 -1.83 3.58
CA ASP A 33 13.37 -2.58 2.64
C ASP A 33 12.62 -3.80 2.07
N ALA A 34 11.75 -4.44 2.86
CA ALA A 34 10.97 -5.59 2.41
C ALA A 34 9.99 -5.25 1.29
N VAL A 35 9.39 -4.05 1.29
CA VAL A 35 8.52 -3.60 0.19
C VAL A 35 9.29 -2.90 -0.92
N ALA A 36 10.34 -2.15 -0.60
CA ALA A 36 11.22 -1.53 -1.58
C ALA A 36 11.96 -2.56 -2.43
N ARG A 37 12.33 -3.73 -1.89
CA ARG A 37 12.88 -4.85 -2.68
C ARG A 37 11.90 -5.38 -3.74
N GLN A 38 10.61 -5.33 -3.46
CA GLN A 38 9.58 -5.78 -4.40
C GLN A 38 9.29 -4.72 -5.46
N GLU A 39 9.32 -3.44 -5.08
CA GLU A 39 9.11 -2.32 -6.00
C GLU A 39 9.99 -1.12 -5.63
N PRO A 40 11.25 -1.08 -6.12
CA PRO A 40 12.22 -0.04 -5.78
C PRO A 40 11.99 1.27 -6.56
N ARG A 41 11.11 1.27 -7.57
CA ARG A 41 10.80 2.48 -8.35
C ARG A 41 9.92 3.48 -7.60
N LEU A 42 9.42 3.11 -6.42
CA LEU A 42 8.56 3.93 -5.58
C LEU A 42 9.28 4.36 -4.31
N SER A 43 8.92 5.53 -3.80
CA SER A 43 9.28 5.93 -2.45
C SER A 43 8.38 5.21 -1.43
N TRP A 44 8.98 4.81 -0.31
CA TRP A 44 8.32 4.08 0.77
C TRP A 44 8.69 4.68 2.12
N ALA A 45 7.79 4.63 3.09
CA ALA A 45 8.14 4.93 4.46
C ALA A 45 7.35 4.07 5.45
N ALA A 46 7.98 3.80 6.60
CA ALA A 46 7.32 3.17 7.72
C ALA A 46 7.57 3.98 8.99
N GLY A 47 6.55 4.09 9.85
CA GLY A 47 6.63 4.88 11.07
C GLY A 47 5.88 4.24 12.24
N LEU A 48 6.44 4.36 13.43
CA LEU A 48 5.79 3.93 14.67
C LEU A 48 4.94 5.09 15.22
N ARG A 49 3.64 4.86 15.45
CA ARG A 49 2.76 5.84 16.10
C ARG A 49 3.13 6.05 17.57
N ASP A 50 2.59 7.10 18.17
CA ASP A 50 2.78 7.46 19.58
C ASP A 50 2.22 6.43 20.57
N ASP A 51 1.27 5.59 20.12
CA ASP A 51 0.79 4.41 20.86
C ASP A 51 1.87 3.32 21.07
N GLY A 52 3.01 3.43 20.40
CA GLY A 52 4.16 2.53 20.53
C GLY A 52 3.95 1.13 19.94
N THR A 53 2.84 0.89 19.23
CA THR A 53 2.50 -0.44 18.70
C THR A 53 2.10 -0.42 17.23
N THR A 54 1.49 0.66 16.75
CA THR A 54 1.02 0.78 15.37
C THR A 54 2.16 1.17 14.44
N SER A 55 2.58 0.23 13.60
CA SER A 55 3.58 0.45 12.54
C SER A 55 2.87 0.78 11.23
N LEU A 56 2.81 2.06 10.87
CA LEU A 56 2.24 2.52 9.61
C LEU A 56 3.21 2.27 8.46
N LEU A 57 2.73 1.81 7.31
CA LEU A 57 3.47 1.72 6.06
C LEU A 57 2.77 2.52 4.96
N VAL A 58 3.53 3.32 4.21
CA VAL A 58 3.01 4.19 3.15
C VAL A 58 3.90 4.19 1.91
N THR A 59 3.27 4.47 0.78
CA THR A 59 3.90 4.99 -0.44
C THR A 59 3.11 6.21 -0.91
N ASP A 60 3.78 7.15 -1.56
CA ASP A 60 3.18 8.37 -2.11
C ASP A 60 2.63 8.18 -3.54
N LEU A 61 2.69 6.96 -4.09
CA LEU A 61 2.13 6.64 -5.42
C LEU A 61 0.67 7.06 -5.60
N ALA A 62 -0.14 7.02 -4.55
CA ALA A 62 -1.54 7.42 -4.63
C ALA A 62 -2.10 7.75 -3.24
N GLY A 63 -1.42 8.66 -2.54
CA GLY A 63 -1.87 9.15 -1.23
C GLY A 63 -1.98 8.07 -0.16
N GLY A 64 -1.20 6.99 -0.24
CA GLY A 64 -1.21 5.87 0.69
C GLY A 64 -1.70 4.53 0.13
N TRP A 65 -2.22 4.49 -1.10
CA TRP A 65 -2.59 3.22 -1.74
C TRP A 65 -1.36 2.35 -2.04
N ILE A 66 -1.40 1.10 -1.59
CA ILE A 66 -0.39 0.09 -1.91
C ILE A 66 -0.79 -0.74 -3.14
N PRO A 67 0.05 -0.80 -4.20
CA PRO A 67 -0.14 -1.63 -5.38
C PRO A 67 -0.40 -3.11 -5.11
N PRO A 68 -1.12 -3.83 -6.00
CA PRO A 68 -1.48 -5.23 -5.78
C PRO A 68 -0.29 -6.20 -5.84
N HIS A 69 0.77 -5.88 -6.58
CA HIS A 69 1.95 -6.75 -6.69
C HIS A 69 2.86 -6.72 -5.47
N VAL A 70 2.69 -5.73 -4.58
CA VAL A 70 3.48 -5.59 -3.36
C VAL A 70 2.81 -6.34 -2.22
N ARG A 71 3.50 -7.36 -1.74
CA ARG A 71 3.14 -8.17 -0.56
C ARG A 71 3.56 -7.47 0.71
N LEU A 72 2.69 -7.47 1.70
CA LEU A 72 2.87 -6.69 2.92
C LEU A 72 3.55 -7.50 4.04
N PRO A 73 4.54 -6.90 4.74
CA PRO A 73 5.07 -7.46 5.98
C PRO A 73 3.98 -7.69 7.03
N ALA A 74 4.16 -8.67 7.90
CA ALA A 74 3.25 -8.89 9.03
C ALA A 74 3.16 -7.66 9.95
N HIS A 75 1.98 -7.44 10.54
CA HIS A 75 1.72 -6.40 11.56
C HIS A 75 1.95 -4.95 11.11
N VAL A 76 1.84 -4.66 9.81
CA VAL A 76 1.76 -3.28 9.32
C VAL A 76 0.32 -2.81 9.26
N THR A 77 0.13 -1.50 9.47
CA THR A 77 -1.12 -0.79 9.24
C THR A 77 -0.97 0.10 8.02
N LEU A 78 -2.02 0.26 7.22
CA LEU A 78 -2.03 1.18 6.08
C LEU A 78 -2.86 2.41 6.41
N LEU A 79 -2.68 3.47 5.63
CA LEU A 79 -3.58 4.61 5.65
C LEU A 79 -4.97 4.19 5.14
N GLU A 80 -6.01 4.76 5.74
CA GLU A 80 -7.37 4.65 5.21
C GLU A 80 -7.49 5.45 3.89
N PRO A 81 -8.33 5.01 2.95
CA PRO A 81 -8.70 5.77 1.77
C PRO A 81 -9.23 7.16 2.16
N ALA A 82 -8.50 8.20 1.79
CA ALA A 82 -8.90 9.59 2.03
C ALA A 82 -8.24 10.51 1.01
N ALA A 83 -8.89 11.65 0.74
CA ALA A 83 -8.31 12.65 -0.14
C ALA A 83 -7.08 13.28 0.52
N ARG A 84 -5.95 13.28 -0.21
CA ARG A 84 -4.68 13.82 0.26
C ARG A 84 -4.05 14.66 -0.85
N ARG A 85 -3.21 15.61 -0.46
CA ARG A 85 -2.44 16.42 -1.40
C ARG A 85 -1.59 15.52 -2.31
N ARG A 86 -1.59 15.80 -3.62
CA ARG A 86 -0.82 15.02 -4.61
C ARG A 86 0.69 15.14 -4.44
N ASP A 87 1.16 16.26 -3.91
CA ASP A 87 2.57 16.57 -3.67
C ASP A 87 3.00 16.21 -2.23
N ALA A 88 2.20 15.44 -1.49
CA ALA A 88 2.59 14.93 -0.17
C ALA A 88 3.62 13.82 -0.33
N SER A 89 4.81 14.01 0.25
CA SER A 89 5.86 12.99 0.27
C SER A 89 5.48 11.82 1.19
N VAL A 90 6.21 10.70 1.09
CA VAL A 90 6.06 9.58 2.03
C VAL A 90 6.24 9.99 3.51
N VAL A 91 7.07 11.00 3.80
CA VAL A 91 7.26 11.52 5.16
C VAL A 91 6.05 12.32 5.61
N ASP A 92 5.47 13.14 4.73
CA ASP A 92 4.23 13.88 5.03
C ASP A 92 3.07 12.91 5.31
N LEU A 93 2.99 11.81 4.55
CA LEU A 93 1.96 10.79 4.69
C LEU A 93 2.04 10.01 6.01
N LEU A 94 3.23 9.89 6.62
CA LEU A 94 3.35 9.28 7.95
C LEU A 94 2.62 10.10 9.03
N GLY A 95 2.58 11.43 8.90
CA GLY A 95 2.05 12.32 9.93
C GLY A 95 2.82 12.19 11.25
N ALA A 96 2.12 12.23 12.39
CA ALA A 96 2.75 12.12 13.71
C ALA A 96 3.23 10.68 13.98
N VAL A 97 4.57 10.51 14.09
CA VAL A 97 5.26 9.25 14.40
C VAL A 97 6.46 9.53 15.32
N VAL A 98 6.84 8.56 16.16
CA VAL A 98 7.96 8.69 17.12
C VAL A 98 9.29 8.16 16.59
N VAL A 99 9.23 7.25 15.61
CA VAL A 99 10.37 6.68 14.87
C VAL A 99 9.92 6.49 13.43
N ALA A 100 10.79 6.74 12.46
CA ALA A 100 10.47 6.61 11.04
C ALA A 100 11.68 6.11 10.24
N ALA A 101 11.41 5.26 9.26
CA ALA A 101 12.35 4.85 8.21
C ALA A 101 11.74 5.17 6.85
N ALA A 102 12.59 5.47 5.87
CA ALA A 102 12.16 5.79 4.52
C ALA A 102 13.15 5.23 3.49
N HIS A 103 12.61 4.96 2.30
CA HIS A 103 13.34 4.60 1.11
C HIS A 103 12.93 5.58 0.01
N GLU A 104 13.93 6.17 -0.62
CA GLU A 104 13.75 7.06 -1.77
C GLU A 104 13.71 6.22 -3.05
N HIS A 105 12.76 6.49 -3.94
CA HIS A 105 12.65 5.79 -5.22
C HIS A 105 13.98 5.67 -5.98
N ASN A 106 14.17 4.52 -6.64
CA ASN A 106 15.35 4.16 -7.44
C ASN A 106 16.67 4.14 -6.67
N THR A 107 16.65 4.20 -5.33
CA THR A 107 17.85 3.99 -4.53
C THR A 107 18.14 2.51 -4.32
N TYR A 108 19.38 2.21 -3.98
CA TYR A 108 19.78 0.84 -3.71
C TYR A 108 19.05 0.28 -2.49
N VAL A 109 18.51 -0.94 -2.61
CA VAL A 109 17.94 -1.69 -1.50
C VAL A 109 18.86 -2.88 -1.22
N ALA A 110 19.29 -3.01 0.03
CA ALA A 110 20.11 -4.13 0.46
C ALA A 110 19.40 -5.47 0.24
N GLU A 111 20.19 -6.52 0.02
CA GLU A 111 19.68 -7.89 -0.04
C GLU A 111 18.91 -8.27 1.24
N SER A 112 18.01 -9.24 1.12
CA SER A 112 17.24 -9.70 2.28
C SER A 112 18.17 -10.37 3.29
N ASP A 113 18.06 -9.97 4.56
CA ASP A 113 18.74 -10.61 5.68
C ASP A 113 17.85 -11.70 6.34
N PRO A 114 18.41 -12.57 7.21
CA PRO A 114 17.64 -13.59 7.92
C PRO A 114 16.61 -13.05 8.92
N GLU A 115 16.71 -11.78 9.31
CA GLU A 115 15.78 -11.09 10.19
C GLU A 115 14.71 -10.30 9.41
N ALA A 116 14.66 -10.45 8.07
CA ALA A 116 13.67 -9.82 7.22
C ALA A 116 12.25 -10.27 7.62
N PRO A 117 11.28 -9.35 7.61
CA PRO A 117 9.93 -9.66 8.04
C PRO A 117 9.24 -10.62 7.06
N THR A 118 8.37 -11.48 7.58
CA THR A 118 7.54 -12.36 6.77
C THR A 118 6.44 -11.57 6.05
N LEU A 119 6.19 -11.89 4.77
CA LEU A 119 5.23 -11.19 3.90
C LEU A 119 3.81 -11.79 3.99
N THR A 120 3.25 -11.80 5.21
CA THR A 120 1.94 -12.41 5.52
C THR A 120 0.88 -11.39 5.92
N GLY A 121 1.17 -10.09 5.82
CA GLY A 121 0.32 -8.99 6.31
C GLY A 121 -0.79 -8.55 5.36
N ASP A 122 -0.85 -9.05 4.12
CA ASP A 122 -1.74 -8.52 3.09
C ASP A 122 -3.21 -8.46 3.51
N ARG A 123 -3.78 -9.61 3.92
CA ARG A 123 -5.19 -9.69 4.32
C ARG A 123 -5.51 -8.77 5.52
N PRO A 124 -4.84 -8.87 6.68
CA PRO A 124 -5.18 -8.03 7.82
C PRO A 124 -4.99 -6.53 7.53
N ALA A 125 -3.90 -6.14 6.87
CA ALA A 125 -3.60 -4.74 6.61
C ALA A 125 -4.61 -4.10 5.63
N ARG A 126 -4.92 -4.78 4.52
CA ARG A 126 -5.85 -4.27 3.49
C ARG A 126 -7.30 -4.32 3.94
N SER A 127 -7.71 -5.35 4.68
CA SER A 127 -9.06 -5.43 5.27
C SER A 127 -9.30 -4.36 6.34
N ALA A 128 -8.31 -4.06 7.17
CA ALA A 128 -8.46 -3.04 8.22
C ALA A 128 -8.46 -1.61 7.66
N ALA A 129 -7.72 -1.36 6.58
CA ALA A 129 -7.58 -0.02 6.03
C ALA A 129 -8.78 0.43 5.18
N ALA A 130 -9.50 -0.49 4.55
CA ALA A 130 -10.58 -0.15 3.62
C ALA A 130 -11.96 -0.31 4.27
N PRO A 131 -12.73 0.78 4.44
CA PRO A 131 -14.13 0.66 4.84
C PRO A 131 -14.90 -0.14 3.78
N PRO A 132 -15.98 -0.85 4.15
CA PRO A 132 -16.84 -1.52 3.19
C PRO A 132 -17.44 -0.53 2.18
N VAL A 133 -17.34 -0.86 0.89
CA VAL A 133 -17.99 -0.12 -0.20
C VAL A 133 -19.43 -0.61 -0.30
N ASP A 134 -20.38 0.31 -0.22
CA ASP A 134 -21.81 0.02 -0.39
C ASP A 134 -22.05 -0.55 -1.79
N GLU A 135 -22.75 -1.68 -1.84
CA GLU A 135 -23.07 -2.38 -3.09
C GLU A 135 -21.83 -2.56 -4.00
N LEU A 136 -20.72 -3.08 -3.45
CA LEU A 136 -19.43 -3.27 -4.13
C LEU A 136 -19.55 -3.75 -5.59
N GLY A 137 -20.39 -4.76 -5.83
CA GLY A 137 -20.63 -5.31 -7.16
C GLY A 137 -21.19 -4.28 -8.15
N PRO A 138 -22.41 -3.74 -7.91
CA PRO A 138 -22.96 -2.63 -8.67
C PRO A 138 -22.02 -1.42 -8.80
N ALA A 139 -21.34 -1.01 -7.73
CA ALA A 139 -20.41 0.10 -7.73
C ALA A 139 -19.24 -0.12 -8.71
N LEU A 140 -18.62 -1.31 -8.68
CA LEU A 140 -17.53 -1.67 -9.58
C LEU A 140 -17.99 -1.70 -11.05
N VAL A 141 -19.13 -2.33 -11.34
CA VAL A 141 -19.67 -2.40 -12.70
C VAL A 141 -19.95 -0.99 -13.25
N GLU A 142 -20.52 -0.13 -12.43
CA GLU A 142 -20.83 1.25 -12.82
C GLU A 142 -19.57 2.09 -13.02
N ALA A 143 -18.57 1.94 -12.14
CA ALA A 143 -17.27 2.60 -12.27
C ALA A 143 -16.57 2.22 -13.58
N VAL A 144 -16.53 0.92 -13.90
CA VAL A 144 -15.98 0.41 -15.16
C VAL A 144 -16.75 0.96 -16.36
N ARG A 145 -18.08 0.92 -16.32
CA ARG A 145 -18.95 1.38 -17.42
C ARG A 145 -18.76 2.86 -17.74
N ARG A 146 -18.53 3.72 -16.74
CA ARG A 146 -18.35 5.17 -16.93
C ARG A 146 -16.95 5.58 -17.34
N ARG A 147 -15.98 4.66 -17.25
CA ARG A 147 -14.57 4.99 -17.44
C ARG A 147 -14.16 4.85 -18.91
N ASP A 148 -14.05 6.00 -19.58
CA ASP A 148 -13.45 6.08 -20.90
C ASP A 148 -11.95 5.74 -20.82
N GLY A 149 -11.48 4.82 -21.67
CA GLY A 149 -10.06 4.45 -21.76
C GLY A 149 -9.68 3.11 -21.10
N LEU A 150 -10.58 2.48 -20.33
CA LEU A 150 -10.32 1.13 -19.83
C LEU A 150 -10.15 0.13 -20.99
N PRO A 151 -9.27 -0.87 -20.84
CA PRO A 151 -9.11 -1.92 -21.83
C PRO A 151 -10.42 -2.69 -21.97
N ARG A 152 -10.79 -3.05 -23.21
CA ARG A 152 -12.07 -3.72 -23.52
C ARG A 152 -12.33 -4.97 -22.69
N ILE A 153 -11.28 -5.67 -22.27
CA ILE A 153 -11.39 -6.86 -21.42
C ILE A 153 -12.06 -6.54 -20.08
N ALA A 154 -11.75 -5.40 -19.46
CA ALA A 154 -12.36 -4.97 -18.20
C ALA A 154 -13.88 -4.76 -18.36
N GLN A 155 -14.29 -4.11 -19.45
CA GLN A 155 -15.70 -3.90 -19.80
C GLN A 155 -16.44 -5.22 -20.01
N ALA A 156 -15.77 -6.22 -20.60
CA ALA A 156 -16.37 -7.52 -20.88
C ALA A 156 -16.58 -8.35 -19.60
N ILE A 157 -15.62 -8.33 -18.67
CA ILE A 157 -15.59 -9.29 -17.55
C ILE A 157 -15.98 -8.72 -16.19
N ALA A 158 -16.12 -7.39 -16.03
CA ALA A 158 -16.51 -6.80 -14.75
C ALA A 158 -17.85 -7.34 -14.23
N ALA A 159 -18.90 -7.34 -15.07
CA ALA A 159 -20.20 -7.86 -14.66
C ALA A 159 -20.21 -9.39 -14.44
N PRO A 160 -19.59 -10.22 -15.30
CA PRO A 160 -19.40 -11.64 -15.03
C PRO A 160 -18.65 -11.95 -13.73
N ALA A 161 -17.57 -11.23 -13.43
CA ALA A 161 -16.78 -11.39 -12.20
C ALA A 161 -17.63 -11.10 -10.95
N VAL A 162 -18.37 -9.99 -10.96
CA VAL A 162 -19.28 -9.61 -9.86
C VAL A 162 -20.41 -10.62 -9.65
N ARG A 163 -20.96 -11.18 -10.72
CA ARG A 163 -22.05 -12.17 -10.63
C ARG A 163 -21.57 -13.59 -10.33
N HIS A 164 -20.26 -13.82 -10.27
CA HIS A 164 -19.64 -15.14 -10.18
C HIS A 164 -20.16 -16.11 -11.25
N THR A 165 -20.45 -15.61 -12.46
CA THR A 165 -20.98 -16.43 -13.57
C THR A 165 -19.90 -17.10 -14.41
N GLY A 166 -18.63 -16.94 -14.01
CA GLY A 166 -17.46 -17.49 -14.70
C GLY A 166 -16.79 -16.48 -15.64
N VAL A 167 -15.47 -16.46 -15.61
CA VAL A 167 -14.58 -15.75 -16.53
C VAL A 167 -13.65 -16.80 -17.13
N LEU A 168 -13.41 -16.77 -18.44
CA LEU A 168 -12.51 -17.75 -19.07
C LEU A 168 -11.07 -17.50 -18.63
N GLU A 169 -10.25 -18.55 -18.54
CA GLU A 169 -8.84 -18.39 -18.16
C GLU A 169 -8.11 -17.44 -19.13
N SER A 170 -8.39 -17.53 -20.43
CA SER A 170 -7.81 -16.63 -21.44
C SER A 170 -8.22 -15.16 -21.25
N GLU A 171 -9.40 -14.90 -20.70
CA GLU A 171 -9.86 -13.56 -20.36
C GLU A 171 -9.16 -13.05 -19.09
N ALA A 172 -8.97 -13.92 -18.10
CA ALA A 172 -8.21 -13.61 -16.89
C ALA A 172 -6.72 -13.35 -17.21
N GLU A 173 -6.09 -14.15 -18.07
CA GLU A 173 -4.74 -13.92 -18.57
C GLU A 173 -4.62 -12.59 -19.31
N LEU A 174 -5.60 -12.24 -20.15
CA LEU A 174 -5.62 -10.97 -20.84
C LEU A 174 -5.79 -9.79 -19.86
N LEU A 175 -6.63 -9.92 -18.83
CA LEU A 175 -6.74 -8.93 -17.75
C LEU A 175 -5.39 -8.73 -17.05
N ARG A 176 -4.74 -9.83 -16.65
CA ARG A 176 -3.42 -9.82 -15.99
C ARG A 176 -2.34 -9.14 -16.83
N SER A 177 -2.34 -9.39 -18.15
CA SER A 177 -1.46 -8.69 -19.08
C SER A 177 -1.73 -7.18 -19.11
N ARG A 178 -3.00 -6.74 -19.09
CA ARG A 178 -3.33 -5.30 -19.04
C ARG A 178 -2.96 -4.66 -17.71
N ILE A 179 -3.07 -5.39 -16.59
CA ILE A 179 -2.61 -4.95 -15.27
C ILE A 179 -1.09 -4.74 -15.30
N ALA A 180 -0.33 -5.68 -15.85
CA ALA A 180 1.13 -5.56 -15.96
C ALA A 180 1.56 -4.37 -16.84
N GLU A 181 0.85 -4.14 -17.95
CA GLU A 181 1.11 -2.99 -18.83
C GLU A 181 0.88 -1.64 -18.13
N ILE A 182 -0.27 -1.48 -17.45
CA ILE A 182 -0.58 -0.23 -16.75
C ILE A 182 0.33 -0.01 -15.55
N GLN A 183 0.62 -1.07 -14.79
CA GLN A 183 1.60 -1.05 -13.71
C GLN A 183 2.94 -0.54 -14.24
N ASN A 184 3.48 -1.14 -15.30
CA ASN A 184 4.77 -0.75 -15.83
C ASN A 184 4.77 0.68 -16.37
N SER A 185 3.70 1.11 -17.04
CA SER A 185 3.54 2.47 -17.53
C SER A 185 3.55 3.49 -16.38
N VAL A 186 2.77 3.24 -15.33
CA VAL A 186 2.68 4.14 -14.15
C VAL A 186 4.03 4.23 -13.45
N LEU A 187 4.66 3.09 -13.18
CA LEU A 187 5.90 3.03 -12.42
C LEU A 187 7.11 3.59 -13.19
N THR A 188 7.09 3.53 -14.53
CA THR A 188 8.11 4.16 -15.37
C THR A 188 7.95 5.68 -15.41
N ALA A 189 6.71 6.18 -15.33
CA ALA A 189 6.42 7.61 -15.35
C ALA A 189 6.55 8.26 -13.96
N TYR A 190 6.66 7.47 -12.89
CA TYR A 190 6.76 7.98 -11.52
C TYR A 190 8.00 8.89 -11.33
N PRO A 191 7.86 10.06 -10.67
CA PRO A 191 6.66 10.53 -9.95
C PRO A 191 5.60 11.26 -10.80
N ASP A 192 5.88 11.53 -12.08
CA ASP A 192 5.05 12.34 -12.99
C ASP A 192 4.04 11.51 -13.81
N TYR A 193 3.32 10.60 -13.17
CA TYR A 193 2.29 9.77 -13.82
C TYR A 193 0.92 10.46 -13.87
N ALA A 194 0.07 10.04 -14.82
CA ALA A 194 -1.32 10.50 -14.87
C ALA A 194 -2.17 9.78 -13.79
N SER A 195 -2.83 10.52 -12.89
CA SER A 195 -3.68 9.93 -11.85
C SER A 195 -4.83 9.07 -12.39
N ALA A 196 -5.29 9.36 -13.62
CA ALA A 196 -6.27 8.53 -14.30
C ALA A 196 -5.76 7.09 -14.50
N ALA A 197 -4.49 6.91 -14.86
CA ALA A 197 -3.90 5.59 -15.06
C ALA A 197 -3.82 4.79 -13.75
N VAL A 198 -3.58 5.45 -12.61
CA VAL A 198 -3.62 4.77 -11.31
C VAL A 198 -5.03 4.34 -10.94
N GLY A 199 -6.03 5.19 -11.19
CA GLY A 199 -7.44 4.80 -11.01
C GLY A 199 -7.85 3.62 -11.89
N ASP A 200 -7.40 3.59 -13.14
CA ASP A 200 -7.64 2.46 -14.04
C ASP A 200 -6.98 1.18 -13.49
N TRP A 201 -5.75 1.29 -12.99
CA TRP A 201 -5.05 0.17 -12.36
C TRP A 201 -5.80 -0.37 -11.14
N MET A 202 -6.37 0.51 -10.30
CA MET A 202 -7.21 0.09 -9.16
C MET A 202 -8.44 -0.69 -9.62
N LEU A 203 -9.15 -0.24 -10.66
CA LEU A 203 -10.31 -0.97 -11.17
C LEU A 203 -9.94 -2.34 -11.73
N LEU A 204 -8.85 -2.43 -12.49
CA LEU A 204 -8.39 -3.72 -13.02
C LEU A 204 -8.00 -4.68 -11.89
N ALA A 205 -7.30 -4.19 -10.85
CA ALA A 205 -6.95 -4.97 -9.67
C ALA A 205 -8.18 -5.42 -8.87
N ALA A 206 -9.23 -4.59 -8.80
CA ALA A 206 -10.49 -4.97 -8.17
C ALA A 206 -11.20 -6.11 -8.91
N ILE A 207 -11.22 -6.06 -10.24
CA ILE A 207 -11.79 -7.13 -11.08
C ILE A 207 -11.00 -8.43 -10.91
N GLU A 208 -9.66 -8.38 -10.96
CA GLU A 208 -8.79 -9.54 -10.75
C GLU A 208 -9.05 -10.16 -9.37
N ALA A 209 -9.11 -9.33 -8.33
CA ALA A 209 -9.41 -9.80 -6.98
C ALA A 209 -10.77 -10.50 -6.87
N LEU A 210 -11.81 -10.05 -7.59
CA LEU A 210 -13.10 -10.76 -7.61
C LEU A 210 -13.03 -12.10 -8.35
N ILE A 211 -12.28 -12.17 -9.45
CA ILE A 211 -12.05 -13.42 -10.19
C ILE A 211 -11.37 -14.46 -9.28
N ASP A 212 -10.41 -14.02 -8.47
CA ASP A 212 -9.68 -14.86 -7.51
C ASP A 212 -10.46 -15.12 -6.20
N GLY A 213 -11.70 -14.62 -6.07
CA GLY A 213 -12.53 -14.80 -4.88
C GLY A 213 -12.04 -14.03 -3.65
N HIS A 214 -11.32 -12.93 -3.86
CA HIS A 214 -10.75 -12.06 -2.84
C HIS A 214 -11.58 -10.77 -2.68
N GLU A 215 -12.83 -10.91 -2.21
CA GLU A 215 -13.76 -9.78 -2.01
C GLU A 215 -13.17 -8.63 -1.17
N TYR A 216 -12.43 -8.95 -0.10
CA TYR A 216 -11.78 -7.94 0.74
C TYR A 216 -10.77 -7.08 -0.02
N LEU A 217 -10.09 -7.67 -1.02
CA LEU A 217 -9.08 -7.00 -1.82
C LEU A 217 -9.75 -6.17 -2.92
N ALA A 218 -10.82 -6.69 -3.53
CA ALA A 218 -11.67 -5.93 -4.43
C ALA A 218 -12.25 -4.69 -3.75
N ASN A 219 -12.76 -4.85 -2.52
CA ASN A 219 -13.23 -3.75 -1.67
C ASN A 219 -12.13 -2.71 -1.42
N TYR A 220 -10.92 -3.17 -1.06
CA TYR A 220 -9.77 -2.29 -0.85
C TYR A 220 -9.45 -1.43 -2.08
N HIS A 221 -9.36 -2.05 -3.27
CA HIS A 221 -9.06 -1.30 -4.50
C HIS A 221 -10.20 -0.34 -4.89
N MET A 222 -11.45 -0.75 -4.71
CA MET A 222 -12.61 0.12 -4.98
C MET A 222 -12.69 1.32 -4.03
N ALA A 223 -12.50 1.12 -2.72
CA ALA A 223 -12.53 2.22 -1.76
C ALA A 223 -11.46 3.30 -2.07
N TRP A 224 -10.28 2.88 -2.52
CA TRP A 224 -9.23 3.80 -2.98
C TRP A 224 -9.56 4.46 -4.32
N PHE A 225 -10.14 3.72 -5.26
CA PHE A 225 -10.58 4.26 -6.56
C PHE A 225 -11.59 5.39 -6.37
N ASP A 226 -12.58 5.21 -5.50
CA ASP A 226 -13.60 6.21 -5.23
C ASP A 226 -12.97 7.53 -4.76
N VAL A 227 -12.04 7.45 -3.80
CA VAL A 227 -11.34 8.61 -3.26
C VAL A 227 -10.55 9.38 -4.32
N ILE A 228 -9.82 8.68 -5.21
CA ILE A 228 -8.98 9.33 -6.23
C ILE A 228 -9.80 9.88 -7.39
N SER A 229 -10.90 9.20 -7.74
CA SER A 229 -11.81 9.65 -8.80
C SER A 229 -12.53 10.93 -8.41
N HIS A 230 -12.98 11.05 -7.16
CA HIS A 230 -13.59 12.30 -6.65
C HIS A 230 -12.59 13.46 -6.62
N GLN A 231 -11.32 13.22 -6.28
CA GLN A 231 -10.28 14.26 -6.29
C GLN A 231 -9.92 14.75 -7.70
N SER A 232 -10.08 13.93 -8.72
CA SER A 232 -9.77 14.32 -10.11
C SER A 232 -10.91 15.12 -10.75
N ALA A 233 -12.11 15.09 -10.15
CA ALA A 233 -13.28 15.84 -10.59
C ALA A 233 -13.46 17.20 -9.88
N ALA A 234 -12.74 17.43 -8.78
CA ALA A 234 -12.74 18.67 -8.00
C ALA A 234 -11.65 19.64 -8.47
#